data_AF-A0A2V7TX10-F1
#
_entry.id   AF-A0A2V7TX10-F1
#
_cell.length_a   1.000
_cell.length_b   1.000
_cell.length_c   1.000
_cell.angle_alpha   90.00
_cell.angle_beta   90.00
_cell.angle_gamma   90.00
#
_symmetry.space_group_name_H-M   'P 1'
#
loop_
_entity.id
_entity.type
_entity.pdbx_description
1 polymer ?
#
loop_
_entity_poly.entity_id
_entity_poly.type
_entity_poly.pdbx_seq_one_letter_code
_entity_poly.pdbx_strand_id
1 'polypeptide(L)'
;MLPLGVQVLADLPLAIDPDEVLRFQGYKKGVDAPTPDVRALFDDALAEGTRLMLPRAVVRWLPVEARGPDTLAAGGEVLTIPLAGERWGEVEYVAAAVVTIGDALERRVAALWESRELPLASMLDSVGSGAVESLAEYLNDVLCQQGLA
;
A
#
# COMPACT_ATOMS: atom_id res chain seq x y z
N MET A 1 12.62 5.39 -21.39
CA MET A 1 11.41 5.92 -22.10
C MET A 1 10.18 5.39 -21.39
N LEU A 2 9.34 6.28 -20.86
CA LEU A 2 8.25 5.89 -19.97
C LEU A 2 7.10 5.18 -20.72
N PRO A 3 6.51 4.12 -20.13
CA PRO A 3 5.31 3.47 -20.66
C PRO A 3 4.06 4.35 -20.43
N LEU A 4 3.68 5.14 -21.44
CA LEU A 4 2.57 6.10 -21.38
C LEU A 4 1.16 5.45 -21.38
N GLY A 5 1.08 4.14 -21.60
CA GLY A 5 -0.16 3.37 -21.51
C GLY A 5 -0.50 2.96 -20.08
N VAL A 6 -1.73 2.48 -19.88
CA VAL A 6 -2.10 1.80 -18.62
C VAL A 6 -1.34 0.48 -18.53
N GLN A 7 -0.64 0.28 -17.43
CA GLN A 7 0.06 -0.96 -17.11
C GLN A 7 -0.70 -1.70 -16.02
N VAL A 8 -0.88 -3.00 -16.22
CA VAL A 8 -1.39 -3.90 -15.19
C VAL A 8 -0.23 -4.75 -14.72
N LEU A 9 0.11 -4.61 -13.44
CA LEU A 9 1.13 -5.42 -12.79
C LEU A 9 0.41 -6.49 -11.97
N ALA A 10 0.78 -7.75 -12.18
CA ALA A 10 0.27 -8.89 -11.45
C ALA A 10 1.43 -9.61 -10.77
N ASP A 11 1.10 -10.48 -9.81
CA ASP A 11 2.05 -11.30 -9.07
C ASP A 11 3.17 -10.46 -8.42
N LEU A 12 2.79 -9.28 -7.90
CA LEU A 12 3.73 -8.36 -7.27
C LEU A 12 4.28 -9.00 -5.98
N PRO A 13 5.60 -8.87 -5.71
CA PRO A 13 6.14 -9.34 -4.44
C PRO A 13 5.51 -8.54 -3.30
N LEU A 14 5.16 -9.25 -2.23
CA LEU A 14 4.58 -8.65 -1.03
C LEU A 14 5.36 -9.16 0.19
N ALA A 15 6.09 -8.25 0.82
CA ALA A 15 6.68 -8.45 2.13
C ALA A 15 5.95 -7.53 3.11
N ILE A 16 5.26 -8.12 4.08
CA ILE A 16 4.47 -7.37 5.07
C ILE A 16 5.39 -7.01 6.23
N ASP A 17 5.50 -5.73 6.59
CA ASP A 17 6.24 -5.32 7.80
C ASP A 17 5.46 -5.70 9.07
N PRO A 18 5.97 -6.61 9.92
CA PRO A 18 5.32 -6.97 11.18
C PRO A 18 5.11 -5.77 12.12
N ASP A 19 6.03 -4.80 12.11
CA ASP A 19 5.91 -3.63 12.99
C ASP A 19 4.75 -2.73 12.57
N GLU A 20 4.44 -2.66 11.28
CA GLU A 20 3.30 -1.92 10.74
C GLU A 20 1.97 -2.58 11.14
N VAL A 21 1.89 -3.91 11.03
CA VAL A 21 0.71 -4.66 11.49
C VAL A 21 0.49 -4.48 12.99
N LEU A 22 1.55 -4.62 13.80
CA LEU A 22 1.46 -4.45 15.25
C LEU A 22 1.13 -3.00 15.65
N ARG A 23 1.57 -2.00 14.86
CA ARG A 23 1.18 -0.60 15.03
C ARG A 23 -0.33 -0.41 14.90
N PHE A 24 -0.98 -1.08 13.95
CA PHE A 24 -2.46 -1.06 13.83
C PHE A 24 -3.16 -1.70 15.02
N GLN A 25 -2.52 -2.67 15.67
CA GLN A 25 -2.98 -3.26 16.93
C GLN A 25 -2.64 -2.40 18.17
N GLY A 26 -2.03 -1.22 17.98
CA GLY A 26 -1.73 -0.26 19.04
C GLY A 26 -0.35 -0.41 19.69
N TYR A 27 0.50 -1.32 19.22
CA TYR A 27 1.85 -1.50 19.76
C TYR A 27 2.82 -0.48 19.16
N LYS A 28 3.60 0.19 20.02
CA LYS A 28 4.67 1.10 19.57
C LYS A 28 6.00 0.37 19.50
N LYS A 29 6.61 0.36 18.31
CA LYS A 29 7.93 -0.22 18.07
C LYS A 29 8.96 0.27 19.10
N GLY A 30 9.65 -0.68 19.73
CA GLY A 30 10.70 -0.40 20.72
C GLY A 30 10.21 0.08 22.10
N VAL A 31 8.90 0.23 22.30
CA VAL A 31 8.29 0.64 23.58
C VAL A 31 7.43 -0.49 24.14
N ASP A 32 6.54 -1.03 23.30
CA ASP A 32 5.61 -2.10 23.67
C ASP A 32 6.04 -3.42 23.03
N ALA A 33 5.73 -4.54 23.70
CA ALA A 33 5.92 -5.86 23.15
C ALA A 33 4.61 -6.67 23.27
N PRO A 34 4.15 -7.33 22.20
CA PRO A 34 2.99 -8.19 22.28
C PRO A 34 3.25 -9.36 23.23
N THR A 35 2.22 -9.75 23.97
CA THR A 35 2.26 -10.98 24.77
C THR A 35 2.45 -12.21 23.88
N PRO A 36 2.89 -13.36 24.42
CA PRO A 36 3.02 -14.58 23.62
C PRO A 36 1.74 -14.97 22.87
N ASP A 37 0.57 -14.80 23.49
CA ASP A 37 -0.72 -15.12 22.87
C ASP A 37 -1.03 -14.20 21.68
N VAL A 38 -0.75 -12.90 21.81
CA VAL A 38 -0.94 -11.95 20.70
C VAL A 38 0.05 -12.24 19.57
N ARG A 39 1.27 -12.65 19.89
CA ARG A 39 2.27 -13.03 18.88
C ARG A 39 1.83 -14.28 18.12
N ALA A 40 1.33 -15.30 18.81
CA ALA A 40 0.79 -16.49 18.16
C ALA A 40 -0.40 -16.15 17.24
N LEU A 41 -1.31 -15.29 17.69
CA LEU A 41 -2.42 -14.80 16.88
C LEU A 41 -1.94 -14.03 15.64
N PHE A 42 -0.92 -13.19 15.79
CA PHE A 42 -0.29 -12.49 14.67
C PHE A 42 0.32 -13.48 13.66
N ASP A 43 1.07 -14.48 14.13
CA ASP A 43 1.69 -15.48 13.26
C ASP A 43 0.64 -16.28 12.47
N ASP A 44 -0.46 -16.68 13.13
CA ASP A 44 -1.60 -17.35 12.49
C ASP A 44 -2.27 -16.46 11.44
N ALA A 45 -2.55 -15.19 11.80
CA ALA A 45 -3.15 -14.22 10.89
C ALA A 45 -2.25 -13.92 9.69
N LEU A 46 -0.94 -13.80 9.90
CA LEU A 46 0.01 -13.56 8.83
C LEU A 46 0.04 -14.75 7.86
N ALA A 47 0.16 -15.98 8.39
CA ALA A 47 0.18 -17.19 7.57
C ALA A 47 -1.14 -17.42 6.81
N GLU A 48 -2.28 -17.07 7.40
CA GLU A 48 -3.57 -17.12 6.72
C GLU A 48 -3.71 -16.00 5.68
N GLY A 49 -3.40 -14.77 6.05
CA GLY A 49 -3.49 -13.60 5.17
C GLY A 49 -2.63 -13.77 3.91
N THR A 50 -1.36 -14.16 4.07
CA THR A 50 -0.45 -14.40 2.93
C THR A 50 -1.00 -15.41 1.92
N ARG A 51 -1.77 -16.42 2.35
CA ARG A 51 -2.37 -17.41 1.44
C ARG A 51 -3.59 -16.89 0.68
N LEU A 52 -4.25 -15.86 1.20
CA LEU A 52 -5.45 -15.27 0.60
C LEU A 52 -5.15 -14.13 -0.37
N MET A 53 -4.00 -13.49 -0.22
CA MET A 53 -3.66 -12.28 -0.95
C MET A 53 -3.28 -12.56 -2.41
N LEU A 54 -3.74 -11.66 -3.30
CA LEU A 54 -3.40 -11.61 -4.71
C LEU A 54 -2.94 -10.18 -5.06
N PRO A 55 -1.66 -9.83 -4.79
CA PRO A 55 -1.13 -8.49 -5.00
C PRO A 55 -1.14 -8.08 -6.48
N ARG A 56 -1.76 -6.94 -6.78
CA ARG A 56 -1.87 -6.37 -8.13
C ARG A 56 -1.80 -4.85 -8.08
N ALA A 57 -1.37 -4.26 -9.18
CA ALA A 57 -1.43 -2.82 -9.37
C ALA A 57 -1.87 -2.44 -10.79
N VAL A 58 -2.47 -1.27 -10.90
CA VAL A 58 -2.65 -0.57 -12.17
C VAL A 58 -1.91 0.76 -12.08
N VAL A 59 -1.10 1.07 -13.10
CA VAL A 59 -0.25 2.25 -13.15
C VAL A 59 -0.46 2.99 -14.47
N ARG A 60 -0.41 4.32 -14.42
CA ARG A 60 -0.31 5.15 -15.62
C ARG A 60 0.63 6.33 -15.38
N TRP A 61 1.55 6.55 -16.32
CA TRP A 61 2.35 7.77 -16.40
C TRP A 61 1.60 8.84 -17.20
N LEU A 62 1.57 10.06 -16.68
CA LEU A 62 0.89 11.21 -17.27
C LEU A 62 1.91 12.35 -17.40
N PRO A 63 2.01 13.00 -18.58
CA PRO A 63 2.82 14.19 -18.70
C PRO A 63 2.24 15.32 -17.83
N VAL A 64 3.12 16.13 -17.26
CA VAL A 64 2.73 17.35 -16.56
C VAL A 64 2.37 18.41 -17.60
N GLU A 65 1.14 18.92 -17.50
CA GLU A 65 0.56 19.89 -18.42
C GLU A 65 0.80 21.33 -17.95
N ALA A 66 0.80 21.55 -16.63
CA ALA A 66 1.10 22.85 -16.03
C ALA A 66 1.65 22.69 -14.61
N ARG A 67 2.42 23.70 -14.18
CA ARG A 67 3.06 23.75 -12.86
C ARG A 67 2.82 25.12 -12.22
N GLY A 68 2.50 25.12 -10.93
CA GLY A 68 2.39 26.30 -10.09
C GLY A 68 3.27 26.20 -8.84
N PRO A 69 3.25 27.21 -7.95
CA PRO A 69 4.02 27.18 -6.70
C PRO A 69 3.69 25.98 -5.81
N ASP A 70 2.39 25.64 -5.73
CA ASP A 70 1.85 24.57 -4.88
C ASP A 70 1.01 23.56 -5.69
N THR A 71 1.10 23.56 -7.02
CA THR A 71 0.22 22.75 -7.88
C THR A 71 0.94 22.08 -9.04
N LEU A 72 0.46 20.88 -9.39
CA LEU A 72 0.83 20.15 -10.61
C LEU A 72 -0.46 19.71 -11.33
N ALA A 73 -0.58 20.06 -12.61
CA ALA A 73 -1.69 19.61 -13.45
C ALA A 73 -1.24 18.47 -14.36
N ALA A 74 -1.98 17.36 -14.37
CA ALA A 74 -1.71 16.21 -15.22
C ALA A 74 -2.99 15.39 -15.45
N GLY A 75 -3.27 15.01 -16.70
CA GLY A 75 -4.38 14.12 -17.02
C GLY A 75 -5.76 14.71 -16.70
N GLY A 76 -5.90 16.04 -16.76
CA GLY A 76 -7.14 16.75 -16.44
C GLY A 76 -7.37 17.01 -14.94
N GLU A 77 -6.46 16.57 -14.06
CA GLU A 77 -6.54 16.79 -12.62
C GLU A 77 -5.48 17.78 -12.12
N VAL A 78 -5.78 18.44 -11.00
CA VAL A 78 -4.84 19.36 -10.32
C VAL A 78 -4.49 18.81 -8.94
N LEU A 79 -3.23 18.45 -8.76
CA LEU A 79 -2.67 18.02 -7.47
C LEU A 79 -2.19 19.24 -6.70
N THR A 80 -2.71 19.44 -5.49
CA THR A 80 -2.25 20.50 -4.57
C THR A 80 -1.20 19.94 -3.63
N ILE A 81 0.05 20.34 -3.85
CA ILE A 81 1.21 19.85 -3.12
C ILE A 81 2.01 21.08 -2.65
N PRO A 82 1.92 21.44 -1.36
CA PRO A 82 2.61 22.61 -0.83
C PRO A 82 4.10 22.62 -1.14
N LEU A 83 4.59 23.75 -1.65
CA LEU A 83 5.99 24.04 -1.98
C LEU A 83 6.59 23.16 -3.09
N ALA A 84 5.78 22.44 -3.88
CA ALA A 84 6.28 21.59 -4.96
C ALA A 84 7.06 22.38 -6.02
N GLY A 85 6.58 23.57 -6.40
CA GLY A 85 7.23 24.44 -7.38
C GLY A 85 8.58 24.98 -6.91
N GLU A 86 8.76 25.13 -5.59
CA GLU A 86 10.03 25.56 -4.99
C GLU A 86 11.00 24.37 -4.78
N ARG A 87 10.49 23.20 -4.39
CA ARG A 87 11.32 22.11 -3.86
C ARG A 87 11.65 20.98 -4.84
N TRP A 88 10.84 20.75 -5.88
CA TRP A 88 10.90 19.49 -6.65
C TRP A 88 11.68 19.56 -7.97
N GLY A 89 12.37 20.67 -8.27
CA GLY A 89 13.07 20.82 -9.56
C GLY A 89 12.10 20.74 -10.74
N GLU A 90 12.56 20.38 -11.93
CA GLU A 90 11.66 20.14 -13.07
C GLU A 90 10.89 18.82 -12.90
N VAL A 91 9.56 18.86 -13.09
CA VAL A 91 8.69 17.67 -13.02
C VAL A 91 7.98 17.52 -14.36
N GLU A 92 8.38 16.50 -15.11
CA GLU A 92 7.87 16.25 -16.47
C GLU A 92 6.69 15.27 -16.50
N TYR A 93 6.62 14.36 -15.52
CA TYR A 93 5.61 13.31 -15.45
C TYR A 93 5.13 13.06 -14.02
N VAL A 94 3.89 12.60 -13.92
CA VAL A 94 3.28 12.06 -12.70
C VAL A 94 2.89 10.61 -12.97
N ALA A 95 3.24 9.70 -12.06
CA ALA A 95 2.68 8.35 -12.04
C ALA A 95 1.48 8.31 -11.11
N ALA A 96 0.34 7.85 -11.60
CA ALA A 96 -0.81 7.49 -10.80
C ALA A 96 -0.92 5.97 -10.71
N ALA A 97 -1.11 5.45 -9.51
CA ALA A 97 -1.20 4.02 -9.26
C ALA A 97 -2.34 3.66 -8.29
N VAL A 98 -2.94 2.50 -8.52
CA VAL A 98 -3.88 1.86 -7.59
C VAL A 98 -3.38 0.46 -7.33
N VAL A 99 -3.28 0.07 -6.06
CA VAL A 99 -2.85 -1.26 -5.63
C VAL A 99 -3.99 -1.99 -4.93
N THR A 100 -3.94 -3.32 -4.95
CA THR A 100 -4.85 -4.18 -4.20
C THR A 100 -4.12 -5.48 -3.82
N ILE A 101 -4.50 -6.06 -2.69
CA ILE A 101 -4.12 -7.41 -2.27
C ILE A 101 -5.21 -8.44 -2.60
N GLY A 102 -6.19 -8.07 -3.42
CA GLY A 102 -7.38 -8.87 -3.68
C GLY A 102 -8.44 -8.73 -2.58
N ASP A 103 -9.56 -9.44 -2.73
CA ASP A 103 -10.76 -9.32 -1.89
C ASP A 103 -11.00 -10.52 -0.97
N ALA A 104 -10.16 -11.57 -1.07
CA ALA A 104 -10.34 -12.80 -0.32
C ALA A 104 -10.10 -12.62 1.19
N LEU A 105 -9.16 -11.75 1.57
CA LEU A 105 -8.91 -11.40 2.97
C LEU A 105 -10.13 -10.72 3.59
N GLU A 106 -10.70 -9.73 2.92
CA GLU A 106 -11.90 -9.00 3.37
C GLU A 106 -13.08 -9.95 3.60
N ARG A 107 -13.34 -10.86 2.65
CA ARG A 107 -14.36 -11.91 2.81
C ARG A 107 -14.11 -12.79 4.02
N ARG A 108 -12.84 -13.14 4.28
CA ARG A 108 -12.47 -13.98 5.42
C ARG A 108 -12.67 -13.24 6.75
N VAL A 109 -12.27 -11.98 6.82
CA VAL A 109 -12.49 -11.10 7.98
C VAL A 109 -13.99 -11.01 8.26
N ALA A 110 -14.82 -10.72 7.25
CA ALA A 110 -16.28 -10.66 7.40
C ALA A 110 -16.88 -11.97 7.96
N ALA A 111 -16.45 -13.13 7.45
CA ALA A 111 -16.91 -14.42 7.95
C ALA A 111 -16.52 -14.66 9.43
N LEU A 112 -15.33 -14.21 9.86
CA LEU A 112 -14.89 -14.32 11.26
C LEU A 112 -15.67 -13.38 12.18
N TRP A 113 -16.03 -12.18 11.69
CA TRP A 113 -16.95 -11.29 12.41
C TRP A 113 -18.31 -11.94 12.62
N GLU A 114 -18.88 -12.57 11.60
CA GLU A 114 -20.14 -13.30 11.69
C GLU A 114 -20.08 -14.46 12.69
N SER A 115 -18.96 -15.19 12.74
CA SER A 115 -18.76 -16.29 13.68
C SER A 115 -18.28 -15.85 15.07
N ARG A 116 -18.13 -14.54 15.32
CA ARG A 116 -17.62 -13.95 16.57
C ARG A 116 -16.18 -14.35 16.94
N GLU A 117 -15.37 -14.70 15.96
CA GLU A 117 -13.93 -14.95 16.11
C GLU A 117 -13.14 -13.63 16.03
N LEU A 118 -13.50 -12.70 16.92
CA LEU A 118 -13.12 -11.28 16.83
C LEU A 118 -11.61 -11.01 16.89
N PRO A 119 -10.81 -11.71 17.74
CA PRO A 119 -9.38 -11.46 17.80
C PRO A 119 -8.69 -11.73 16.45
N LEU A 120 -9.01 -12.86 15.82
CA LEU A 120 -8.44 -13.20 14.51
C LEU A 120 -8.97 -12.29 13.41
N ALA A 121 -10.26 -11.92 13.43
CA ALA A 121 -10.83 -10.96 12.49
C ALA A 121 -10.08 -9.61 12.52
N SER A 122 -9.88 -9.08 13.73
CA SER A 122 -9.14 -7.82 13.95
C SER A 122 -7.68 -7.92 13.51
N MET A 123 -6.99 -9.02 13.87
CA MET A 123 -5.60 -9.21 13.49
C MET A 123 -5.43 -9.34 11.96
N LEU A 124 -6.31 -10.11 11.29
CA LEU A 124 -6.30 -10.24 9.84
C LEU A 124 -6.58 -8.92 9.11
N ASP A 125 -7.48 -8.09 9.64
CA ASP A 125 -7.73 -6.75 9.11
C ASP A 125 -6.48 -5.85 9.18
N SER A 126 -5.74 -5.92 10.29
CA SER A 126 -4.45 -5.23 10.44
C SER A 126 -3.36 -5.79 9.52
N VAL A 127 -3.31 -7.11 9.33
CA VAL A 127 -2.43 -7.75 8.33
C VAL A 127 -2.75 -7.24 6.92
N GLY A 128 -4.04 -7.10 6.59
CA GLY A 128 -4.49 -6.54 5.31
C GLY A 128 -4.07 -5.09 5.10
N SER A 129 -4.22 -4.27 6.14
CA SER A 129 -3.82 -2.86 6.11
C SER A 129 -2.30 -2.71 5.88
N GLY A 130 -1.48 -3.41 6.68
CA GLY A 130 -0.02 -3.39 6.51
C GLY A 130 0.41 -3.98 5.15
N ALA A 131 -0.27 -5.01 4.66
CA ALA A 131 0.02 -5.57 3.35
C ALA A 131 -0.22 -4.58 2.20
N VAL A 132 -1.31 -3.81 2.23
CA VAL A 132 -1.60 -2.79 1.21
C VAL A 132 -0.62 -1.63 1.31
N GLU A 133 -0.26 -1.18 2.52
CA GLU A 133 0.76 -0.13 2.73
C GLU A 133 2.12 -0.58 2.18
N SER A 134 2.61 -1.75 2.59
CA SER A 134 3.87 -2.32 2.11
C SER A 134 3.88 -2.51 0.58
N LEU A 135 2.75 -2.89 -0.04
CA LEU A 135 2.63 -3.02 -1.50
C LEU A 135 2.71 -1.66 -2.21
N ALA A 136 2.09 -0.64 -1.63
CA ALA A 136 2.14 0.73 -2.17
C ALA A 136 3.56 1.29 -2.10
N GLU A 137 4.29 1.06 -1.01
CA GLU A 137 5.71 1.45 -0.87
C GLU A 137 6.59 0.74 -1.89
N TYR A 138 6.46 -0.59 -2.02
CA TYR A 138 7.17 -1.35 -3.03
C TYR A 138 6.93 -0.80 -4.44
N LEU A 139 5.66 -0.53 -4.79
CA LEU A 139 5.33 0.02 -6.10
C LEU A 139 5.91 1.41 -6.29
N ASN A 140 5.87 2.27 -5.27
CA ASN A 140 6.48 3.59 -5.32
C ASN A 140 7.98 3.50 -5.63
N ASP A 141 8.72 2.58 -5.01
CA ASP A 141 10.14 2.37 -5.29
C ASP A 141 10.39 1.92 -6.74
N VAL A 142 9.56 1.01 -7.25
CA VAL A 142 9.63 0.57 -8.66
C VAL A 142 9.38 1.76 -9.61
N LEU A 143 8.39 2.60 -9.33
CA LEU A 143 8.08 3.76 -10.17
C LEU A 143 9.17 4.82 -10.11
N CYS A 144 9.76 5.07 -8.93
CA CYS A 144 10.91 5.94 -8.78
C CYS A 144 12.10 5.45 -9.63
N GLN A 145 12.40 4.15 -9.60
CA GLN A 145 13.47 3.58 -10.44
C GLN A 145 13.16 3.69 -11.94
N GLN A 146 11.90 3.46 -12.35
CA GLN A 146 11.48 3.65 -13.74
C GLN A 146 11.58 5.11 -14.19
N GLY A 147 11.28 6.07 -13.32
CA GLY A 147 11.38 7.49 -13.60
C GLY A 147 12.81 7.99 -13.83
N LEU A 148 13.81 7.26 -13.32
CA LEU A 148 15.23 7.58 -13.47
C LEU A 148 15.89 6.91 -14.69
N ALA A 149 15.19 6.01 -15.38
CA ALA A 149 15.72 5.16 -16.45
C ALA A 149 15.34 5.60 -17.88
#